data_AF-A0A6M0RAG5-F1
#
_entry.id   AF-A0A6M0RAG5-F1
#
_cell.length_a   1.000
_cell.length_b   1.000
_cell.length_c   1.000
_cell.angle_alpha   90.00
_cell.angle_beta   90.00
_cell.angle_gamma   90.00
#
_symmetry.space_group_name_H-M   'P 1'
#
loop_
_entity.id
_entity.type
_entity.pdbx_description
1 polymer ?
#
loop_
_entity_poly.entity_id
_entity_poly.type
_entity_poly.pdbx_seq_one_letter_code
_entity_poly.pdbx_strand_id
1 'polypeptide(L)'
;MKLINKKNTIPIICITYTCVSVALTIFEIISKKEINETQFNMFLFLILSILAVGVLSQHYRLERFSPLAVIVIQYVIAIGVIIIWLWITSFFMDIHPNGYRDMIFSFSIPYFIGTIIYYVYLKKEIKKQNQLINNIKNRER
;
A
#
# COMPACT_ATOMS: atom_id res chain seq x y z
N MET A 1 11.99 -23.15 -17.54
CA MET A 1 11.22 -22.34 -16.56
C MET A 1 10.72 -21.09 -17.27
N LYS A 2 9.42 -20.75 -17.21
CA LYS A 2 8.95 -19.47 -17.73
C LYS A 2 9.30 -18.37 -16.73
N LEU A 3 10.06 -17.35 -17.17
CA LEU A 3 10.39 -16.17 -16.36
C LEU A 3 9.13 -15.41 -15.89
N ILE A 4 8.10 -15.38 -16.74
CA ILE A 4 6.79 -14.78 -16.45
C ILE A 4 5.74 -15.89 -16.34
N ASN A 5 4.99 -15.91 -15.25
CA ASN A 5 3.92 -16.84 -14.93
C ASN A 5 2.72 -16.11 -14.29
N LYS A 6 1.57 -16.77 -14.20
CA LYS A 6 0.33 -16.15 -13.67
C LYS A 6 0.46 -15.56 -12.25
N LYS A 7 1.44 -15.99 -11.44
CA LYS A 7 1.67 -15.48 -10.08
C LYS A 7 2.46 -14.16 -10.07
N ASN A 8 3.34 -13.93 -11.05
CA ASN A 8 4.19 -12.74 -11.11
C ASN A 8 3.78 -11.73 -12.20
N THR A 9 2.85 -12.07 -13.09
CA THR A 9 2.40 -11.17 -14.18
C THR A 9 1.89 -9.81 -13.65
N ILE A 10 1.04 -9.80 -12.63
CA ILE A 10 0.47 -8.55 -12.09
C ILE A 10 1.56 -7.66 -11.46
N PRO A 11 2.41 -8.15 -10.53
CA PRO A 11 3.53 -7.38 -10.02
C PRO A 11 4.45 -6.81 -11.11
N ILE A 12 4.76 -7.62 -12.14
CA ILE A 12 5.62 -7.19 -13.25
C ILE A 12 4.97 -6.02 -14.00
N ILE A 13 3.67 -6.08 -14.30
CA ILE A 13 2.95 -4.98 -14.95
C ILE A 13 2.97 -3.70 -14.10
N CYS A 14 2.73 -3.81 -12.79
CA CYS A 14 2.78 -2.65 -11.88
C CYS A 14 4.17 -2.01 -11.85
N ILE A 15 5.23 -2.83 -11.78
CA ILE A 15 6.61 -2.35 -11.76
C ILE A 15 6.96 -1.67 -13.08
N THR A 16 6.67 -2.30 -14.22
CA THR A 16 6.99 -1.73 -15.53
C THR A 16 6.22 -0.43 -15.77
N TYR A 17 4.93 -0.38 -15.44
CA TYR A 17 4.12 0.83 -15.53
C TYR A 17 4.67 1.96 -14.67
N THR A 18 5.08 1.66 -13.43
CA THR A 18 5.66 2.66 -12.52
C THR A 18 6.97 3.20 -13.09
N CYS A 19 7.87 2.33 -13.54
CA CYS A 19 9.14 2.75 -14.15
C CYS A 19 8.94 3.63 -15.39
N VAL A 20 8.04 3.23 -16.30
CA VAL A 20 7.74 3.98 -17.52
C VAL A 20 7.12 5.34 -17.19
N SER A 21 6.15 5.37 -16.27
CA SER A 21 5.47 6.62 -15.90
C SER A 21 6.44 7.61 -15.25
N VAL A 22 7.26 7.15 -14.29
CA VAL A 22 8.27 7.99 -13.63
C VAL A 22 9.29 8.51 -14.66
N ALA A 23 9.78 7.66 -15.55
CA ALA A 23 10.75 8.05 -16.56
C ALA A 23 10.19 9.11 -17.54
N LEU A 24 8.94 8.93 -18.00
CA LEU A 24 8.27 9.89 -18.88
C LEU A 24 8.06 11.24 -18.17
N THR A 25 7.62 11.22 -16.91
CA THR A 25 7.44 12.45 -16.13
C THR A 25 8.76 13.20 -15.93
N ILE A 26 9.85 12.49 -15.62
CA ILE A 26 11.19 13.11 -15.51
C ILE A 26 11.62 13.70 -16.85
N PHE A 27 11.44 12.96 -17.95
CA PHE A 27 11.79 13.43 -19.29
C PHE A 27 11.02 14.71 -19.68
N GLU A 28 9.74 14.78 -19.34
CA GLU A 28 8.91 15.96 -19.58
C GLU A 28 9.39 17.17 -18.78
N ILE A 29 9.71 16.99 -17.49
CA ILE A 29 10.27 18.05 -16.64
C ILE A 29 11.59 18.58 -17.19
N ILE A 30 12.48 17.70 -17.63
CA ILE A 30 13.77 18.10 -18.22
C ILE A 30 13.55 18.87 -19.53
N SER A 31 12.61 18.41 -20.36
CA SER A 31 12.33 19.03 -21.67
C SER A 31 11.67 20.40 -21.55
N LYS A 32 10.72 20.56 -20.61
CA LYS A 32 9.96 21.80 -20.42
C LYS A 32 10.59 22.75 -19.40
N LYS A 33 11.54 22.28 -18.57
CA LYS A 33 12.17 23.01 -17.45
C LYS A 33 11.18 23.58 -16.42
N GLU A 34 9.95 23.08 -16.41
CA GLU A 34 8.89 23.47 -15.49
C GLU A 34 8.26 22.22 -14.88
N ILE A 35 7.84 22.32 -13.62
CA ILE A 35 7.13 21.26 -12.91
C ILE A 35 5.67 21.68 -12.78
N ASN A 36 4.79 20.87 -13.37
CA ASN A 36 3.34 21.07 -13.24
C ASN A 36 2.85 20.48 -11.90
N GLU A 37 1.80 21.06 -11.30
CA GLU A 37 1.11 20.56 -10.10
C GLU A 37 0.75 19.07 -10.20
N THR A 38 0.35 18.61 -11.39
CA THR A 38 0.04 17.18 -11.63
C THR A 38 1.26 16.29 -11.48
N GLN A 39 2.42 16.74 -11.99
CA GLN A 39 3.67 15.99 -11.89
C GLN A 39 4.17 15.97 -10.45
N PHE A 40 4.06 17.10 -9.74
CA PHE A 40 4.35 17.18 -8.31
C PHE A 40 3.51 16.20 -7.49
N ASN A 41 2.19 16.19 -7.74
CA ASN A 41 1.28 15.25 -7.08
C ASN A 41 1.64 13.79 -7.39
N MET A 42 2.03 13.46 -8.63
CA MET A 42 2.50 12.12 -8.99
C MET A 42 3.70 11.67 -8.15
N PHE A 43 4.73 12.51 -8.01
CA PHE A 43 5.90 12.18 -7.18
C PHE A 43 5.56 12.11 -5.69
N LEU A 44 4.68 12.99 -5.22
CA LEU A 44 4.20 12.98 -3.85
C LEU A 44 3.48 11.66 -3.54
N PHE A 45 2.58 11.20 -4.41
CA PHE A 45 1.93 9.89 -4.26
C PHE A 45 2.91 8.72 -4.36
N LEU A 46 3.96 8.82 -5.18
CA LEU A 46 5.02 7.81 -5.22
C LEU A 46 5.74 7.71 -3.87
N ILE A 47 6.16 8.84 -3.28
CA ILE A 47 6.80 8.88 -1.96
C ILE A 47 5.87 8.30 -0.89
N LEU A 48 4.61 8.73 -0.87
CA LEU A 48 3.61 8.23 0.07
C LEU A 48 3.36 6.73 -0.08
N SER A 49 3.38 6.20 -1.31
CA SER A 49 3.24 4.76 -1.54
C SER A 49 4.41 3.97 -0.96
N ILE A 50 5.64 4.48 -1.09
CA ILE A 50 6.84 3.87 -0.51
C ILE A 50 6.76 3.89 1.01
N LEU A 51 6.36 5.03 1.60
CA LEU A 51 6.16 5.15 3.04
C LEU A 51 5.07 4.19 3.55
N ALA A 52 3.94 4.10 2.85
CA ALA A 52 2.86 3.18 3.19
C ALA A 52 3.31 1.72 3.15
N VAL A 53 4.04 1.31 2.10
CA VAL A 53 4.62 -0.05 2.00
C VAL A 53 5.67 -0.28 3.09
N GLY A 54 6.47 0.73 3.42
CA GLY A 54 7.43 0.71 4.52
C GLY A 54 6.75 0.42 5.85
N VAL A 55 5.68 1.15 6.18
CA VAL A 55 4.84 0.89 7.38
C VAL A 55 4.26 -0.51 7.34
N LEU A 56 3.71 -0.94 6.20
CA LEU A 56 3.10 -2.25 6.06
C LEU A 56 4.11 -3.40 6.22
N SER A 57 5.34 -3.22 5.74
CA SER A 57 6.42 -4.21 5.86
C SER A 57 6.77 -4.53 7.32
N GLN A 58 6.50 -3.61 8.25
CA GLN A 58 6.73 -3.80 9.68
C GLN A 58 5.63 -4.63 10.37
N HIS A 59 4.68 -5.20 9.61
CA HIS A 59 3.62 -6.08 10.10
C HIS A 59 4.13 -7.18 11.05
N TYR A 60 5.29 -7.78 10.74
CA TYR A 60 5.85 -8.87 11.53
C TYR A 60 6.06 -8.49 13.01
N ARG A 61 6.39 -7.22 13.29
CA ARG A 61 6.60 -6.73 14.66
C ARG A 61 5.30 -6.70 15.48
N LEU A 62 4.16 -6.81 14.82
CA LEU A 62 2.82 -6.76 15.40
C LEU A 62 2.15 -8.14 15.45
N GLU A 63 2.86 -9.23 15.13
CA GLU A 63 2.34 -10.62 15.18
C GLU A 63 1.81 -11.03 16.56
N ARG A 64 2.18 -10.33 17.63
CA ARG A 64 1.67 -10.56 18.98
C ARG A 64 0.20 -10.12 19.15
N PHE A 65 -0.32 -9.29 18.26
CA PHE A 65 -1.69 -8.77 18.31
C PHE A 65 -2.63 -9.56 17.40
N SER A 66 -3.94 -9.44 17.65
CA SER A 66 -4.94 -10.06 16.77
C SER A 66 -4.86 -9.46 15.35
N PRO A 67 -5.14 -10.24 14.29
CA PRO A 67 -5.06 -9.75 12.91
C PRO A 67 -5.86 -8.46 12.66
N LEU A 68 -7.02 -8.33 13.32
CA LEU A 68 -7.85 -7.12 13.26
C LEU A 68 -7.16 -5.92 13.93
N ALA A 69 -6.54 -6.11 15.10
CA ALA A 69 -5.82 -5.05 15.77
C ALA A 69 -4.62 -4.57 14.93
N VAL A 70 -3.91 -5.48 14.26
CA VAL A 70 -2.77 -5.11 13.42
C VAL A 70 -3.19 -4.24 12.23
N ILE A 71 -4.31 -4.59 11.57
CA ILE A 71 -4.88 -3.77 10.50
C ILE A 71 -5.21 -2.36 11.02
N VAL A 72 -5.95 -2.26 12.13
CA VAL A 72 -6.32 -0.95 12.68
C VAL A 72 -5.08 -0.13 13.05
N ILE A 73 -4.08 -0.73 13.69
CA ILE A 73 -2.82 -0.07 14.04
C ILE A 73 -2.09 0.42 12.78
N GLN A 74 -1.97 -0.43 11.76
CA GLN A 74 -1.32 -0.05 10.50
C GLN A 74 -2.03 1.09 9.78
N TYR A 75 -3.37 1.09 9.78
CA TYR A 75 -4.16 2.18 9.23
C TYR A 75 -3.92 3.51 9.94
N VAL A 76 -3.94 3.50 11.28
CA VAL A 76 -3.70 4.69 12.10
C VAL A 76 -2.28 5.23 11.86
N ILE A 77 -1.28 4.35 11.78
CA ILE A 77 0.10 4.74 11.47
C ILE A 77 0.18 5.34 10.06
N ALA A 78 -0.43 4.70 9.05
CA ALA A 78 -0.39 5.18 7.67
C ALA A 78 -1.07 6.55 7.53
N ILE A 79 -2.24 6.76 8.14
CA ILE A 79 -2.88 8.08 8.19
C ILE A 79 -2.01 9.09 8.92
N GLY A 80 -1.42 8.71 10.06
CA GLY A 80 -0.50 9.58 10.79
C GLY A 80 0.66 10.06 9.92
N VAL A 81 1.28 9.15 9.17
CA VAL A 81 2.36 9.47 8.23
C VAL A 81 1.88 10.41 7.11
N ILE A 82 0.70 10.16 6.53
CA ILE A 82 0.12 11.03 5.50
C ILE A 82 -0.14 12.44 6.02
N ILE A 83 -0.71 12.56 7.23
CA ILE A 83 -1.01 13.86 7.84
C ILE A 83 0.28 14.61 8.17
N ILE A 84 1.27 13.94 8.76
CA ILE A 84 2.58 14.52 9.07
C ILE A 84 3.25 15.00 7.77
N TRP A 85 3.19 14.20 6.71
CA TRP A 85 3.74 14.57 5.41
C TRP A 85 3.05 15.81 4.83
N LEU A 86 1.71 15.83 4.84
CA LEU A 86 0.95 17.00 4.40
C LEU A 86 1.27 18.24 5.24
N TRP A 87 1.41 18.09 6.54
CA TRP A 87 1.80 19.18 7.42
C TRP A 87 3.19 19.73 7.07
N ILE A 88 4.16 18.87 6.77
CA ILE A 88 5.49 19.29 6.29
C ILE A 88 5.37 20.02 4.95
N THR A 89 4.59 19.50 3.99
CA THR A 89 4.42 20.15 2.68
C THR A 89 3.68 21.49 2.77
N SER A 90 2.82 21.68 3.78
CA SER A 90 2.11 22.94 4.01
C SER A 90 3.05 24.12 4.30
N PHE A 91 4.29 23.86 4.73
CA PHE A 91 5.30 24.91 4.91
C PHE A 91 5.92 25.39 3.58
N PHE A 92 5.84 24.57 2.53
CA PHE A 92 6.44 24.85 1.23
C PHE A 92 5.39 25.23 0.17
N MET A 93 4.12 24.86 0.36
CA MET A 93 3.05 25.06 -0.60
C MET A 93 1.70 25.23 0.10
N ASP A 94 0.86 26.11 -0.43
CA ASP A 94 -0.52 26.27 0.04
C ASP A 94 -1.34 25.02 -0.30
N ILE A 95 -1.76 24.31 0.73
CA ILE A 95 -2.64 23.15 0.59
C ILE A 95 -4.07 23.66 0.53
N HIS A 96 -4.82 23.22 -0.49
CA HIS A 96 -6.24 23.51 -0.60
C HIS A 96 -6.96 23.16 0.72
N PRO A 97 -7.93 23.96 1.20
CA PRO A 97 -8.57 23.76 2.50
C PRO A 97 -9.20 22.35 2.69
N ASN A 98 -9.59 21.68 1.59
CA ASN A 98 -10.08 20.29 1.61
C ASN A 98 -9.01 19.22 1.32
N GLY A 99 -7.77 19.59 1.03
CA GLY A 99 -6.70 18.67 0.61
C GLY A 99 -6.39 17.57 1.64
N TYR A 100 -6.42 17.90 2.93
CA TYR A 100 -6.28 16.91 4.01
C TYR A 100 -7.38 15.86 3.99
N ARG A 101 -8.64 16.30 3.83
CA ARG A 101 -9.81 15.42 3.81
C ARG A 101 -9.79 14.53 2.58
N ASP A 102 -9.56 15.12 1.41
CA ASP A 102 -9.57 14.41 0.13
C ASP A 102 -8.47 13.33 0.09
N MET A 103 -7.31 13.62 0.66
CA MET A 103 -6.22 12.65 0.74
C MET A 103 -6.51 11.51 1.70
N ILE A 104 -7.12 11.78 2.86
CA ILE A 104 -7.57 10.74 3.79
C ILE A 104 -8.59 9.82 3.11
N PHE A 105 -9.60 10.35 2.43
CA PHE A 105 -10.58 9.53 1.72
C PHE A 105 -9.94 8.70 0.60
N SER A 106 -9.05 9.33 -0.18
CA SER A 106 -8.33 8.67 -1.28
C SER A 106 -7.48 7.49 -0.80
N PHE A 107 -6.92 7.57 0.41
CA PHE A 107 -6.17 6.46 1.00
C PHE A 107 -7.06 5.42 1.69
N SER A 108 -8.12 5.88 2.38
CA SER A 108 -8.99 5.02 3.18
C SER A 108 -9.81 4.05 2.33
N ILE A 109 -10.27 4.48 1.15
CA ILE A 109 -11.07 3.64 0.25
C ILE A 109 -10.28 2.40 -0.24
N PRO A 110 -9.08 2.53 -0.85
CA PRO A 110 -8.24 1.40 -1.19
C PRO A 110 -7.84 0.55 0.02
N TYR A 111 -7.54 1.18 1.15
CA TYR A 111 -7.16 0.47 2.38
C TYR A 111 -8.28 -0.45 2.88
N PHE A 112 -9.53 0.04 2.88
CA PHE A 112 -10.70 -0.75 3.27
C PHE A 112 -10.92 -1.95 2.34
N ILE A 113 -10.79 -1.75 1.03
CA ILE A 113 -10.87 -2.84 0.04
C ILE A 113 -9.79 -3.89 0.31
N GLY A 114 -8.54 -3.46 0.53
CA GLY A 114 -7.42 -4.34 0.86
C GLY A 114 -7.67 -5.16 2.13
N THR A 115 -8.23 -4.51 3.15
CA THR A 115 -8.61 -5.15 4.43
C THR A 115 -9.62 -6.27 4.24
N ILE A 116 -10.66 -6.04 3.42
CA ILE A 116 -11.69 -7.05 3.12
C ILE A 116 -11.05 -8.26 2.41
N ILE A 117 -10.25 -8.00 1.37
CA ILE A 117 -9.57 -9.05 0.62
C ILE A 117 -8.69 -9.88 1.55
N TYR A 118 -7.88 -9.22 2.38
CA TYR A 118 -7.01 -9.88 3.35
C TYR A 118 -7.81 -10.79 4.30
N TYR A 119 -8.93 -10.31 4.86
CA TYR A 119 -9.74 -11.11 5.78
C TYR A 119 -10.33 -12.36 5.11
N VAL A 120 -10.75 -12.24 3.84
CA VAL A 120 -11.24 -13.39 3.05
C VAL A 120 -10.13 -14.43 2.85
N TYR A 121 -8.91 -13.99 2.55
CA TYR A 121 -7.75 -14.88 2.40
C TYR A 121 -7.36 -15.53 3.73
N LEU A 122 -7.27 -14.75 4.81
CA LEU A 122 -6.94 -15.23 6.15
C LEU A 122 -7.92 -16.32 6.61
N LYS A 123 -9.23 -16.10 6.43
CA LYS A 123 -10.25 -17.11 6.78
C LYS A 123 -10.08 -18.41 5.99
N LYS A 124 -9.72 -18.32 4.71
CA LYS A 124 -9.42 -19.50 3.87
C LYS A 124 -8.16 -20.22 4.36
N GLU A 125 -7.14 -19.48 4.76
CA GLU A 125 -5.86 -20.03 5.23
C GLU A 125 -5.99 -20.72 6.58
N ILE A 126 -6.70 -20.11 7.54
CA ILE A 126 -7.04 -20.71 8.83
C ILE A 126 -7.84 -22.01 8.61
N LYS A 127 -8.82 -22.02 7.70
CA LYS A 127 -9.60 -23.23 7.38
C LYS A 127 -8.70 -24.36 6.86
N LYS A 128 -7.74 -24.04 5.99
CA LYS A 128 -6.77 -25.01 5.46
C LYS A 128 -5.86 -25.57 6.57
N GLN A 129 -5.34 -24.71 7.42
CA GLN A 129 -4.49 -25.13 8.55
C GLN A 129 -5.25 -26.04 9.52
N ASN A 130 -6.49 -25.69 9.87
CA ASN A 130 -7.34 -26.52 10.73
C ASN A 130 -7.66 -27.89 10.10
N GLN A 131 -7.88 -27.94 8.78
CA GLN A 131 -8.06 -29.21 8.06
C GLN A 131 -6.79 -30.07 8.09
N LEU A 132 -5.61 -29.48 7.92
CA LEU A 132 -4.33 -30.17 8.02
C LEU A 132 -4.11 -30.76 9.43
N ILE A 133 -4.37 -29.98 10.49
CA ILE A 133 -4.26 -30.43 11.88
C ILE A 133 -5.21 -31.60 12.16
N ASN A 134 -6.47 -31.51 11.73
CA ASN A 134 -7.43 -32.60 11.90
C ASN A 134 -7.02 -33.87 11.15
N ASN A 135 -6.45 -33.74 9.94
CA ASN A 135 -5.97 -34.88 9.16
C ASN A 135 -4.74 -35.58 9.78
N ILE A 136 -3.90 -34.84 10.52
CA ILE A 136 -2.78 -35.41 11.28
C ILE A 136 -3.33 -36.13 12.51
N LYS A 137 -4.20 -35.47 13.29
CA LYS A 137 -4.81 -36.05 14.50
C LYS A 137 -5.62 -37.32 14.22
N ASN A 138 -6.28 -37.42 13.07
CA ASN A 138 -7.01 -38.61 12.65
C ASN A 138 -6.11 -39.72 12.06
N ARG A 139 -4.84 -39.42 11.73
CA ARG A 139 -3.86 -40.41 11.26
C ARG A 139 -3.06 -41.05 12.39
N GLU A 140 -2.93 -40.35 13.51
CA GLU A 140 -2.26 -40.84 14.73
C GLU A 140 -3.20 -41.63 15.66
N ARG A 141 -4.48 -41.75 15.30
CA ARG A 141 -5.52 -42.48 16.04
C ARG A 141 -5.91 -43.73 15.30
#